data_AF-A0A8X6N956-F1
#
_entry.id   AF-A0A8X6N956-F1
#
_cell.length_a   1.000
_cell.length_b   1.000
_cell.length_c   1.000
_cell.angle_alpha   90.00
_cell.angle_beta   90.00
_cell.angle_gamma   90.00
#
_symmetry.space_group_name_H-M   'P 1'
#
loop_
_entity.id
_entity.type
_entity.pdbx_description
1 polymer ?
#
loop_
_entity_poly.entity_id
_entity_poly.type
_entity_poly.pdbx_seq_one_letter_code
_entity_poly.pdbx_strand_id
1 'polypeptide(L)'
;MLKKKFSVNIFCLLYPQCLSQPRLKLVIIVCSAPQNFSARQEIRSIWGKESRWRKDMKKFFIIRRSSENVTDMFVYMEKVEYGNVIHYNFTDSYLL
;
A
#
# COMPACT_ATOMS: atom_id res chain seq x y z
N MET A 1 -6.59 -23.61 -9.76
CA MET A 1 -7.23 -22.30 -9.55
C MET A 1 -7.20 -21.97 -8.05
N LEU A 2 -6.08 -21.41 -7.56
CA LEU A 2 -5.85 -21.16 -6.13
C LEU A 2 -6.22 -19.72 -5.79
N LYS A 3 -7.35 -19.52 -5.11
CA LYS A 3 -7.73 -18.22 -4.52
C LYS A 3 -6.75 -17.91 -3.38
N LYS A 4 -5.70 -17.12 -3.66
CA LYS A 4 -4.85 -16.55 -2.59
C LYS A 4 -5.68 -15.56 -1.79
N LYS A 5 -6.09 -16.01 -0.59
CA LYS A 5 -6.75 -15.22 0.45
C LYS A 5 -5.87 -14.01 0.76
N PHE A 6 -6.37 -12.81 0.51
CA PHE A 6 -5.80 -11.60 1.08
C PHE A 6 -5.98 -11.69 2.60
N SER A 7 -4.92 -12.03 3.32
CA SER A 7 -4.89 -11.87 4.77
C SER A 7 -4.49 -10.42 5.08
N VAL A 8 -5.36 -9.49 4.69
CA VAL A 8 -5.54 -8.30 5.51
C VAL A 8 -6.32 -8.81 6.71
N ASN A 9 -5.83 -8.56 7.92
CA ASN A 9 -6.48 -9.00 9.16
C ASN A 9 -7.85 -8.30 9.31
N ILE A 10 -8.85 -8.77 8.56
CA ILE A 10 -10.27 -8.41 8.66
C ILE A 10 -10.86 -8.86 10.00
N PHE A 11 -10.13 -9.71 10.75
CA PHE A 11 -10.50 -10.13 12.09
C PHE A 11 -10.58 -9.00 13.14
N CYS A 12 -9.99 -7.81 12.90
CA CYS A 12 -10.17 -6.68 13.83
C CYS A 12 -11.58 -6.03 13.76
N LEU A 13 -12.37 -6.30 12.72
CA LEU A 13 -13.70 -5.70 12.58
C LEU A 13 -14.76 -6.37 13.45
N LEU A 14 -14.45 -7.52 14.08
CA LEU A 14 -15.42 -8.35 14.80
C LEU A 14 -15.13 -8.52 16.30
N TYR A 15 -14.05 -7.94 16.85
CA TYR A 15 -13.72 -8.03 18.28
C TYR A 15 -13.33 -6.66 18.88
N PRO A 16 -13.90 -6.26 20.02
CA PRO A 16 -13.69 -4.94 20.63
C PRO A 16 -12.29 -4.76 21.25
N GLN A 17 -11.37 -5.71 21.10
CA GLN A 17 -10.01 -5.59 21.64
C GLN A 17 -9.06 -4.77 20.76
N CYS A 18 -9.51 -4.23 19.61
CA CYS A 18 -8.71 -3.32 18.77
C CYS A 18 -8.81 -1.83 19.20
N LEU A 19 -9.45 -1.56 20.35
CA LEU A 19 -9.73 -0.22 20.91
C LEU A 19 -8.48 0.60 21.32
N SER A 20 -7.28 -0.01 21.32
CA SER A 20 -6.01 0.65 21.66
C SER A 20 -5.21 1.16 20.45
N GLN A 21 -5.76 1.07 19.24
CA GLN A 21 -5.14 1.72 18.08
C GLN A 21 -5.44 3.22 18.08
N PRO A 22 -4.44 4.09 17.82
CA PRO A 22 -4.73 5.51 17.58
C PRO A 22 -5.82 5.59 16.52
N ARG A 23 -6.90 6.32 16.81
CA ARG A 23 -8.04 6.47 15.90
C ARG A 23 -7.53 6.98 14.56
N LEU A 24 -7.49 6.11 13.56
CA LEU A 24 -7.10 6.47 12.20
C LEU A 24 -8.12 7.47 11.67
N LYS A 25 -7.68 8.67 11.32
CA LYS A 25 -8.54 9.76 10.83
C LYS A 25 -8.39 9.98 9.33
N LEU A 26 -7.24 9.65 8.76
CA LEU A 26 -6.94 9.90 7.36
C LEU A 26 -6.23 8.72 6.72
N VAL A 27 -6.75 8.28 5.58
CA VAL A 27 -6.08 7.32 4.70
C VAL A 27 -5.83 7.99 3.36
N ILE A 28 -4.58 8.01 2.93
CA ILE A 28 -4.16 8.52 1.63
C ILE A 28 -3.80 7.35 0.75
N ILE A 29 -4.42 7.29 -0.43
CA ILE A 29 -4.12 6.29 -1.45
C ILE A 29 -3.50 7.02 -2.63
N VAL A 30 -2.31 6.57 -3.04
CA VAL A 30 -1.58 7.11 -4.19
C VAL A 30 -1.53 6.03 -5.27
N CYS A 31 -2.17 6.28 -6.40
CA CYS A 31 -2.03 5.43 -7.58
C CYS A 31 -0.65 5.69 -8.20
N SER A 32 0.11 4.64 -8.49
CA SER A 32 1.45 4.74 -9.05
C SER A 32 1.74 3.58 -10.00
N ALA A 33 2.36 3.89 -11.13
CA ALA A 33 2.95 2.89 -12.01
C ALA A 33 4.16 2.20 -11.33
N PRO A 34 4.47 0.93 -11.67
CA PRO A 34 5.62 0.21 -11.11
C PRO A 34 6.95 0.97 -11.24
N GLN A 35 7.18 1.61 -12.38
CA GLN A 35 8.43 2.31 -12.74
C GLN A 35 8.69 3.55 -11.86
N ASN A 36 7.65 4.11 -11.23
CA ASN A 36 7.75 5.34 -10.44
C ASN A 36 8.28 5.12 -9.01
N PHE A 37 9.23 4.20 -8.82
CA PHE A 37 9.81 3.90 -7.51
C PHE A 37 10.42 5.14 -6.85
N SER A 38 11.22 5.91 -7.61
CA SER A 38 11.83 7.15 -7.12
C SER A 38 10.79 8.17 -6.65
N ALA A 39 9.71 8.38 -7.41
CA ALA A 39 8.63 9.28 -6.99
C ALA A 39 7.96 8.82 -5.69
N ARG A 40 7.78 7.51 -5.50
CA ARG A 40 7.27 6.96 -4.24
C ARG A 40 8.24 7.18 -3.07
N GLN A 41 9.55 7.09 -3.30
CA GLN A 41 10.56 7.41 -2.29
C GLN A 41 10.51 8.88 -1.88
N GLU A 42 10.39 9.79 -2.84
CA GLU A 42 10.20 11.21 -2.55
C GLU A 42 8.93 11.42 -1.71
N ILE A 43 7.79 10.85 -2.12
CA ILE A 43 6.57 10.93 -1.31
C ILE A 43 6.76 10.35 0.11
N ARG A 44 7.64 9.37 0.33
CA ARG A 44 7.99 8.88 1.67
C ARG A 44 8.89 9.86 2.44
N SER A 45 9.80 10.57 1.78
CA SER A 45 10.74 11.49 2.41
C SER A 45 10.12 12.87 2.71
N ILE A 46 9.19 13.34 1.87
CA ILE A 46 8.56 14.66 1.96
C ILE A 46 7.16 14.59 2.63
N TRP A 47 6.11 15.01 1.94
CA TRP A 47 4.77 15.21 2.51
C TRP A 47 4.12 13.93 3.07
N GLY A 48 4.51 12.76 2.59
CA GLY A 48 3.99 11.48 3.04
C GLY A 48 4.85 10.81 4.12
N LYS A 49 5.77 11.53 4.76
CA LYS A 49 6.59 11.02 5.86
C LYS A 49 5.70 10.65 7.05
N GLU A 50 5.72 9.37 7.43
CA GLU A 50 5.08 8.92 8.68
C GLU A 50 5.89 9.47 9.85
N SER A 51 5.43 10.60 10.41
CA SER A 51 6.04 11.17 11.61
C SER A 51 5.43 10.53 12.85
N ARG A 52 6.21 10.48 13.94
CA ARG A 52 5.75 10.04 15.27
C ARG A 52 4.52 10.82 15.77
N TRP A 53 4.28 12.02 15.20
CA TRP A 53 3.18 12.93 15.52
C TRP A 53 1.91 12.69 14.67
N ARG A 54 1.99 11.97 13.54
CA ARG A 54 0.86 11.68 12.64
C ARG A 54 0.48 10.20 12.66
N LYS A 55 0.27 9.64 13.85
CA LYS A 55 -0.11 8.22 14.03
C LYS A 55 -1.54 7.91 13.56
N ASP A 56 -2.37 8.95 13.37
CA ASP A 56 -3.74 8.87 12.88
C ASP A 56 -3.85 8.97 11.34
N MET A 57 -2.72 8.98 10.63
CA MET A 57 -2.67 8.98 9.17
C MET A 57 -1.96 7.74 8.64
N LYS A 58 -2.52 7.10 7.62
CA LYS A 58 -1.84 6.04 6.85
C LYS A 58 -1.81 6.38 5.38
N LYS A 59 -0.72 6.01 4.72
CA LYS A 59 -0.51 6.23 3.28
C LYS A 59 -0.22 4.89 2.62
N PHE A 60 -0.89 4.60 1.52
CA PHE A 60 -0.65 3.40 0.72
C PHE A 60 -0.40 3.77 -0.75
N PHE A 61 0.45 3.00 -1.41
CA PHE A 61 0.63 3.03 -2.84
C PHE A 61 -0.12 1.86 -3.47
N ILE A 62 -1.07 2.15 -4.36
CA ILE A 62 -1.70 1.11 -5.18
C ILE A 62 -0.92 1.02 -6.49
N ILE A 63 -0.43 -0.18 -6.78
CA ILE A 63 0.39 -0.47 -7.96
C ILE A 63 -0.17 -1.70 -8.64
N ARG A 64 -0.33 -1.60 -9.97
CA ARG A 64 -0.76 -2.70 -10.81
C ARG A 64 0.32 -3.77 -10.91
N ARG A 65 -0.08 -5.05 -10.89
CA ARG A 65 0.78 -6.16 -11.30
C ARG A 65 1.09 -6.11 -12.79
N SER A 66 2.38 -6.12 -13.12
CA SER A 66 2.84 -6.22 -14.50
C SER A 66 2.96 -7.69 -14.91
N SER A 67 2.85 -7.96 -16.22
CA SER A 67 3.24 -9.24 -16.80
C SER A 67 4.77 -9.43 -16.84
N GLU A 68 5.52 -8.34 -16.67
CA GLU A 68 6.97 -8.37 -16.54
C GLU A 68 7.38 -8.87 -15.14
N ASN A 69 7.89 -10.10 -15.09
CA ASN A 69 8.26 -10.77 -13.83
C ASN A 69 9.28 -9.96 -13.00
N VAL A 70 10.24 -9.29 -13.65
CA VAL A 70 11.28 -8.51 -12.98
C VAL A 70 10.68 -7.29 -12.29
N THR A 71 9.83 -6.54 -12.99
CA THR A 71 9.13 -5.36 -12.46
C THR A 71 8.19 -5.74 -11.31
N ASP A 72 7.42 -6.84 -11.44
CA ASP A 72 6.55 -7.36 -10.37
C ASP A 72 7.35 -7.76 -9.12
N MET A 73 8.54 -8.36 -9.32
CA MET A 73 9.45 -8.74 -8.24
C MET A 73 9.98 -7.52 -7.46
N PHE A 74 10.41 -6.45 -8.15
CA PHE A 74 10.88 -5.23 -7.47
C PHE A 74 9.77 -4.55 -6.66
N VAL A 75 8.55 -4.49 -7.20
CA VAL A 75 7.39 -3.96 -6.46
C VAL A 75 7.06 -4.84 -5.25
N TYR A 76 7.22 -6.17 -5.37
CA TYR A 76 7.07 -7.08 -4.25
C TYR A 76 8.13 -6.84 -3.16
N MET A 77 9.40 -6.65 -3.53
CA MET A 77 10.46 -6.32 -2.57
C MET A 77 10.17 -4.99 -1.87
N GLU A 78 9.74 -3.96 -2.61
CA GLU A 78 9.30 -2.69 -2.02
C GLU A 78 8.13 -2.88 -1.03
N LYS A 79 7.17 -3.74 -1.37
CA LYS A 79 6.06 -4.06 -0.47
C LYS A 79 6.53 -4.68 0.84
N VAL A 80 7.48 -5.61 0.77
CA VAL A 80 8.06 -6.26 1.95
C VAL A 80 8.82 -5.25 2.80
N GLU A 81 9.61 -4.39 2.17
CA GLU A 81 10.44 -3.39 2.85
C GLU A 81 9.61 -2.32 3.58
N TYR A 82 8.62 -1.72 2.91
CA TYR A 82 7.90 -0.56 3.45
C TYR A 82 6.52 -0.89 4.03
N GLY A 83 5.95 -2.06 3.74
CA GLY A 83 4.63 -2.48 4.23
C GLY A 83 3.44 -1.63 3.75
N ASN A 84 3.67 -0.62 2.91
CA ASN A 84 2.65 0.35 2.48
C ASN A 84 2.29 0.26 0.99
N VAL A 85 2.60 -0.87 0.35
CA VAL A 85 2.28 -1.13 -1.06
C VAL A 85 1.17 -2.16 -1.18
N ILE A 86 0.10 -1.76 -1.87
CA ILE A 86 -1.00 -2.63 -2.29
C ILE A 86 -0.73 -3.02 -3.75
N HIS A 87 -0.17 -4.21 -3.93
CA HIS A 87 0.16 -4.76 -5.23
C HIS A 87 -0.94 -5.73 -5.68
N TYR A 88 -1.74 -5.36 -6.68
CA TYR A 88 -2.92 -6.13 -7.10
C TYR A 88 -3.08 -6.17 -8.63
N ASN A 89 -3.81 -7.18 -9.11
CA ASN A 89 -4.12 -7.32 -10.53
C ASN A 89 -5.38 -6.52 -10.85
N PHE A 90 -5.21 -5.29 -11.35
CA PHE A 90 -6.28 -4.42 -11.82
C PHE A 90 -5.83 -3.67 -13.08
N THR A 91 -6.77 -3.11 -13.83
CA THR A 91 -6.45 -2.27 -14.99
C THR A 91 -6.11 -0.87 -14.52
N ASP A 92 -4.89 -0.42 -14.82
CA ASP A 92 -4.42 0.95 -14.53
C ASP A 92 -4.10 1.62 -15.87
N SER A 93 -5.05 2.37 -16.41
CA SER A 93 -4.93 3.04 -17.70
C SER A 93 -5.78 4.30 -17.71
N TYR A 94 -5.23 5.39 -18.24
CA TYR A 94 -5.94 6.67 -18.39
C TYR A 94 -7.05 6.66 -19.45
N LEU A 95 -7.05 5.66 -20.34
CA LEU A 95 -7.82 5.65 -21.58
C LEU A 95 -8.76 4.43 -21.71
N LEU A 96 -8.96 3.67 -20.64
CA LEU A 96 -10.03 2.67 -20.55
C LEU A 96 -11.12 3.16 -19.60
#